data_AF-A0A9E3WHF0-F1
#
_entry.id   AF-A0A9E3WHF0-F1
#
_cell.length_a   1.000
_cell.length_b   1.000
_cell.length_c   1.000
_cell.angle_alpha   90.00
_cell.angle_beta   90.00
_cell.angle_gamma   90.00
#
_symmetry.space_group_name_H-M   'P 1'
#
loop_
_entity.id
_entity.type
_entity.pdbx_description
1 polymer ?
#
loop_
_entity_poly.entity_id
_entity_poly.type
_entity_poly.pdbx_seq_one_letter_code
_entity_poly.pdbx_strand_id
1 'polypeptide(L)' 'MSNEEIEAEALKLDPKARARLAEKLLESLEALSDRENERLWAEEADRRDAEWDTAPGGARSATDVLRDARAKLK' A
#
# COMPACT_ATOMS: atom_id res chain seq x y z
N MET A 1 -19.12 24.59 1.28
CA MET A 1 -20.03 23.45 1.15
C MET A 1 -19.93 22.66 2.46
N SER A 2 -21.01 22.56 3.22
CA SER A 2 -21.07 21.73 4.42
C SER A 2 -21.26 20.26 4.06
N ASN A 3 -21.00 19.36 5.02
CA ASN A 3 -21.29 17.94 4.82
C ASN A 3 -22.79 17.71 4.55
N GLU A 4 -23.68 18.49 5.18
CA GLU A 4 -25.11 18.38 4.96
C GLU A 4 -25.50 18.80 3.53
N GLU A 5 -24.86 19.83 2.98
CA GLU A 5 -25.06 20.25 1.58
C GLU A 5 -24.61 19.15 0.61
N ILE A 6 -23.46 18.52 0.85
CA ILE A 6 -22.94 17.42 0.01
C ILE A 6 -23.87 16.20 0.07
N GLU A 7 -24.35 15.84 1.25
CA GLU A 7 -25.30 14.74 1.45
C GLU A 7 -26.61 15.01 0.70
N ALA A 8 -27.15 16.22 0.84
CA ALA A 8 -28.37 16.63 0.16
C ALA A 8 -28.24 16.54 -1.37
N GLU A 9 -27.11 16.97 -1.95
CA GLU A 9 -26.86 16.82 -3.39
C GLU A 9 -26.67 15.36 -3.81
N ALA A 10 -25.94 14.55 -3.03
CA ALA A 10 -25.73 13.13 -3.33
C ALA A 10 -27.06 12.34 -3.29
N LEU A 11 -28.00 12.72 -2.43
CA LEU A 11 -29.31 12.09 -2.35
C LEU A 11 -30.23 12.42 -3.53
N LYS A 12 -29.94 13.47 -4.32
CA LYS A 12 -30.66 13.80 -5.57
C LYS A 12 -30.27 12.91 -6.74
N LEU A 13 -29.14 12.19 -6.66
CA LEU A 13 -28.71 11.26 -7.69
C LEU A 13 -29.69 10.08 -7.81
N ASP A 14 -29.83 9.54 -9.02
CA ASP A 14 -30.54 8.28 -9.19
C ASP A 14 -29.82 7.14 -8.45
N PRO A 15 -30.51 6.03 -8.11
CA PRO A 15 -29.92 4.96 -7.32
C PRO A 15 -28.60 4.40 -7.87
N LYS A 16 -28.44 4.32 -9.20
CA LYS A 16 -27.23 3.78 -9.83
C LYS A 16 -26.07 4.76 -9.74
N ALA A 17 -26.31 6.05 -9.99
CA ALA A 17 -25.29 7.08 -9.84
C ALA A 17 -24.85 7.22 -8.37
N ARG A 18 -25.80 7.17 -7.43
CA ARG A 18 -25.50 7.21 -6.00
C ARG A 18 -24.68 6.01 -5.52
N ALA A 19 -24.99 4.81 -5.99
CA ALA A 19 -24.21 3.61 -5.67
C ALA A 19 -22.75 3.71 -6.14
N ARG A 20 -22.52 4.21 -7.36
CA ARG A 20 -21.17 4.46 -7.90
C ARG A 20 -20.40 5.51 -7.11
N LEU A 21 -21.08 6.55 -6.62
CA LEU A 21 -20.44 7.55 -5.77
C LEU A 21 -20.04 6.96 -4.42
N ALA A 22 -20.91 6.14 -3.81
CA ALA A 22 -20.61 5.46 -2.56
C ALA A 22 -19.40 4.52 -2.68
N GLU A 23 -19.31 3.74 -3.78
CA GLU A 23 -18.16 2.88 -4.09
C GLU A 23 -16.86 3.69 -4.14
N LYS A 24 -16.81 4.78 -4.90
CA LYS A 24 -15.61 5.64 -5.00
C LYS A 24 -15.20 6.26 -3.66
N LEU A 25 -16.18 6.66 -2.85
CA LEU A 25 -15.90 7.21 -1.53
C LEU A 25 -15.31 6.13 -0.61
N LEU A 26 -15.83 4.91 -0.65
CA LEU A 26 -15.27 3.78 0.09
C LEU A 26 -13.84 3.44 -0.40
N GLU A 27 -13.62 3.34 -1.70
CA GLU A 27 -12.28 3.13 -2.28
C GLU A 27 -11.28 4.21 -1.85
N SER A 28 -11.73 5.46 -1.72
CA SER A 28 -10.87 6.57 -1.27
C SER A 28 -10.43 6.44 0.20
N LEU A 29 -11.19 5.69 1.02
CA LEU A 29 -10.82 5.39 2.40
C LEU A 29 -9.86 4.20 2.49
N GLU A 30 -9.83 3.35 1.47
CA GLU A 30 -8.95 2.18 1.38
C GLU A 30 -7.57 2.51 0.80
N ALA A 31 -7.42 3.68 0.17
CA ALA A 31 -6.13 4.20 -0.25
C ALA A 31 -5.32 4.65 0.97
N LEU A 32 -4.26 3.92 1.29
CA LEU A 32 -3.28 4.36 2.30
C LEU A 32 -2.78 5.75 1.92
N SER A 33 -2.88 6.70 2.85
CA SER A 33 -2.19 7.98 2.67
C SER A 33 -0.69 7.74 2.58
N ASP A 34 0.05 8.67 1.94
CA ASP A 34 1.52 8.57 1.84
C ASP A 34 2.16 8.37 3.23
N ARG A 35 1.62 9.01 4.27
CA ARG A 35 2.08 8.86 5.65
C ARG A 35 1.83 7.47 6.22
N GLU A 36 0.68 6.88 5.95
CA GLU A 36 0.38 5.50 6.39
C GLU A 36 1.23 4.50 5.64
N ASN A 37 1.47 4.73 4.36
CA ASN A 37 2.34 3.92 3.52
C ASN A 37 3.79 3.98 4.04
N GLU A 38 4.33 5.18 4.28
CA GLU A 38 5.65 5.40 4.87
C GLU A 38 5.79 4.69 6.23
N ARG A 39 4.78 4.81 7.10
CA ARG A 39 4.77 4.14 8.40
C ARG A 39 4.83 2.62 8.24
N LEU A 40 4.00 2.05 7.37
CA LEU A 40 3.97 0.60 7.14
C LEU A 40 5.29 0.08 6.54
N TRP A 41 5.91 0.83 5.62
CA TRP A 41 7.24 0.48 5.10
C TRP A 41 8.33 0.54 6.16
N ALA A 42 8.30 1.54 7.05
CA ALA A 42 9.25 1.64 8.16
C ALA A 42 9.10 0.45 9.12
N GLU A 43 7.87 0.12 9.54
CA GLU A 43 7.57 -1.03 10.39
C GLU A 43 8.03 -2.35 9.75
N GLU A 44 7.82 -2.48 8.44
CA GLU A 44 8.22 -3.67 7.69
C GLU A 44 9.75 -3.76 7.52
N ALA A 45 10.43 -2.65 7.33
CA ALA A 45 11.89 -2.60 7.27
C ALA A 45 12.50 -3.04 8.62
N ASP A 46 11.99 -2.50 9.74
CA ASP A 46 12.44 -2.87 11.09
C ASP A 46 12.19 -4.37 11.36
N ARG A 47 11.02 -4.88 10.98
CA ARG A 47 10.70 -6.32 11.10
C ARG A 47 11.69 -7.18 10.34
N ARG A 48 12.00 -6.81 9.10
CA ARG A 48 12.93 -7.57 8.24
C ARG A 48 14.36 -7.50 8.72
N ASP A 49 14.79 -6.38 9.27
CA ASP A 49 16.11 -6.22 9.88
C ASP A 49 16.27 -7.13 11.10
N ALA A 50 15.26 -7.12 11.99
CA ALA A 50 15.25 -8.03 13.15
C ALA A 50 15.20 -9.52 12.75
N GLU A 51 14.44 -9.88 11.72
CA GLU A 51 14.43 -11.23 11.15
C GLU A 51 15.80 -11.61 10.56
N TRP A 52 16.48 -10.67 9.93
CA TRP A 52 17.80 -10.88 9.35
C TRP A 52 18.85 -11.19 10.43
N ASP A 53 18.85 -10.41 11.51
CA ASP A 53 19.78 -10.63 12.64
C ASP A 53 19.55 -11.97 13.36
N THR A 54 18.31 -12.46 13.36
CA THR A 54 17.91 -13.67 14.08
C THR A 54 17.89 -14.95 13.23
N ALA A 55 18.19 -14.87 11.93
CA ALA A 55 18.19 -16.00 11.00
C ALA A 55 19.62 -16.43 10.56
N PRO A 56 20.39 -17.15 11.40
CA PRO A 56 21.71 -17.64 11.02
C PRO A 56 21.65 -18.54 9.77
N GLY A 57 22.42 -18.17 8.74
CA GLY A 57 22.51 -18.93 7.48
C GLY A 57 21.56 -18.49 6.37
N GLY A 58 20.68 -17.52 6.62
CA GLY A 58 19.83 -16.90 5.57
C GLY A 58 20.59 -15.96 4.64
N ALA A 59 21.76 -15.48 5.07
CA ALA A 59 22.58 -14.56 4.30
C ALA A 59 23.30 -15.25 3.13
N ARG A 60 23.27 -14.61 1.97
CA ARG A 60 24.03 -15.03 0.78
C ARG A 60 25.18 -14.07 0.53
N SER A 61 26.32 -14.59 0.08
CA SER A 61 27.46 -13.76 -0.33
C SER A 61 27.05 -12.82 -1.46
N ALA A 62 27.40 -11.53 -1.31
CA ALA A 62 27.15 -10.52 -2.35
C ALA A 62 27.75 -10.94 -3.70
N THR A 63 28.92 -11.56 -3.69
CA THR A 63 29.59 -12.07 -4.89
C THR A 63 28.74 -13.11 -5.63
N ASP A 64 28.15 -14.07 -4.89
CA ASP A 64 27.30 -15.11 -5.47
C ASP A 64 26.01 -14.52 -6.03
N VAL A 65 25.37 -13.62 -5.28
CA VAL A 65 24.13 -12.94 -5.70
C VAL A 65 24.36 -12.14 -6.98
N LEU A 66 25.43 -11.34 -7.04
CA LEU A 66 25.75 -10.53 -8.22
C LEU A 66 26.11 -11.37 -9.44
N ARG A 67 26.83 -12.49 -9.26
CA ARG A 67 27.11 -13.45 -10.33
C ARG A 67 25.81 -14.01 -10.90
N ASP A 68 24.92 -14.52 -10.05
CA ASP A 68 23.66 -15.14 -10.47
C ASP A 68 22.73 -14.13 -11.15
N ALA A 69 22.64 -12.90 -10.64
CA ALA A 69 21.84 -11.83 -11.24
C ALA A 69 22.31 -11.48 -12.66
N ARG A 70 23.62 -11.32 -12.86
CA ARG A 70 24.20 -11.03 -14.19
C ARG A 70 24.00 -12.18 -15.17
N ALA A 71 24.06 -13.43 -14.71
CA ALA A 71 23.82 -14.60 -15.56
C ALA A 71 22.39 -14.63 -16.15
N LYS A 72 21.41 -14.02 -15.46
CA LYS A 72 20.01 -13.94 -15.90
C LYS A 72 19.71 -12.80 -16.88
N LEU A 73 20.65 -11.89 -17.12
CA LEU A 73 20.49 -10.77 -18.06
C LEU A 73 20.82 -11.15 -19.52
N LYS A 74 20.99 -12.44 -19.82
CA LYS A 74 21.26 -12.97 -21.15
C LYS A 74 19.99 -13.43 -21.84
#